data_AF-A0A7S0PTP5-F1
#
_entry.id   AF-A0A7S0PTP5-F1
#
_cell.length_a   1.000
_cell.length_b   1.000
_cell.length_c   1.000
_cell.angle_alpha   90.00
_cell.angle_beta   90.00
_cell.angle_gamma   90.00
#
_symmetry.space_group_name_H-M   'P 1'
#
loop_
_entity.id
_entity.type
_entity.pdbx_description
1 polymer ?
#
loop_
_entity_poly.entity_id
_entity_poly.type
_entity_poly.pdbx_seq_one_letter_code
_entity_poly.pdbx_strand_id
1 'polypeptide(L)'
;MARLDLDPLVRLGDLAARWRDAHREGGRHLETVPALFVAATEDVDTEEARGWRTKDGVASRVMRTAPSPRLEAFLDGGCKHPSIASKAPQKLTDAIDAVVVAARTCEGAAKEAESALDAFIAACSLSQGRGGTLPSPPSRPLSEEPTRDVGASNPSPEGAATGGHWMDAVPTAVLFTRVPWGDPPHRTIEEWLWLCTAVVEALDEEAAVKRGVADYLSQLPGEGEEDGEDTEAEPLTREKLQGCAEVWGMEPFLDRDLFNTLANAGK
;
A
#
# COMPACT_ATOMS: atom_id res chain seq x y z
N MET A 1 15.62 -23.29 -25.73
CA MET A 1 14.78 -22.24 -25.15
C MET A 1 15.38 -21.85 -23.82
N ALA A 2 15.76 -20.58 -23.64
CA ALA A 2 16.11 -20.09 -22.31
C ALA A 2 14.85 -20.24 -21.43
N ARG A 3 15.01 -20.81 -20.23
CA ARG A 3 13.92 -20.92 -19.26
C ARG A 3 13.66 -19.50 -18.76
N LEU A 4 12.45 -19.00 -18.99
CA LEU A 4 12.04 -17.70 -18.46
C LEU A 4 12.06 -17.77 -16.93
N ASP A 5 12.68 -16.78 -16.30
CA ASP A 5 12.67 -16.63 -14.85
C ASP A 5 11.32 -16.03 -14.42
N LEU A 6 10.62 -16.72 -13.52
CA LEU A 6 9.30 -16.35 -13.03
C LEU A 6 9.32 -16.00 -11.53
N ASP A 7 10.48 -16.07 -10.88
CA ASP A 7 10.62 -15.74 -9.46
C ASP A 7 10.15 -14.30 -9.14
N PRO A 8 10.42 -13.28 -9.99
CA PRO A 8 9.87 -11.94 -9.78
C PRO A 8 8.34 -11.89 -9.78
N LEU A 9 7.69 -12.70 -10.63
CA LEU A 9 6.23 -12.77 -10.73
C LEU A 9 5.61 -13.42 -9.48
N VAL A 10 6.24 -14.47 -8.95
CA VAL A 10 5.82 -15.07 -7.67
C VAL A 10 5.97 -14.07 -6.54
N ARG A 11 7.10 -13.35 -6.49
CA ARG A 11 7.35 -12.31 -5.49
C ARG A 11 6.31 -11.20 -5.53
N LEU A 12 5.87 -10.77 -6.71
CA LEU A 12 4.77 -9.80 -6.86
C LEU A 12 3.47 -10.30 -6.20
N GLY A 13 3.12 -11.57 -6.39
CA GLY A 13 1.97 -12.18 -5.73
C GLY A 13 2.08 -12.18 -4.20
N ASP A 14 3.25 -12.51 -3.67
CA ASP A 14 3.52 -12.50 -2.22
C ASP A 14 3.47 -11.07 -1.63
N LEU A 15 4.02 -10.09 -2.34
CA LEU A 15 3.98 -8.68 -1.94
C LEU A 15 2.55 -8.12 -1.94
N ALA A 16 1.76 -8.45 -2.96
CA ALA A 16 0.34 -8.10 -2.98
C ALA A 16 -0.42 -8.75 -1.81
N ALA A 17 -0.14 -10.02 -1.49
CA ALA A 17 -0.74 -10.68 -0.33
C ALA A 17 -0.33 -10.01 0.99
N ARG A 18 0.95 -9.66 1.16
CA ARG A 18 1.47 -8.95 2.33
C ARG A 18 0.83 -7.58 2.49
N TRP A 19 0.69 -6.82 1.40
CA TRP A 19 0.01 -5.54 1.39
C TRP A 19 -1.43 -5.69 1.87
N ARG A 20 -2.17 -6.67 1.36
CA ARG A 20 -3.56 -6.94 1.77
C ARG A 20 -3.70 -7.21 3.27
N ASP A 21 -2.78 -8.00 3.81
CA ASP A 21 -2.82 -8.38 5.21
C ASP A 21 -2.50 -7.18 6.12
N ALA A 22 -1.51 -6.35 5.74
CA ALA A 22 -1.20 -5.10 6.42
C ALA A 22 -2.36 -4.10 6.35
N HIS A 23 -2.97 -3.93 5.17
CA HIS A 23 -4.16 -3.09 4.97
C HIS A 23 -5.29 -3.50 5.93
N ARG A 24 -5.59 -4.80 6.01
CA ARG A 24 -6.65 -5.33 6.89
C ARG A 24 -6.36 -5.09 8.36
N GLU A 25 -5.10 -5.24 8.77
CA GLU A 25 -4.71 -5.00 10.15
C GLU A 25 -4.85 -3.51 10.52
N GLY A 26 -4.35 -2.60 9.67
CA GLY A 26 -4.52 -1.16 9.88
C GLY A 26 -6.00 -0.76 9.94
N GLY A 27 -6.84 -1.35 9.10
CA GLY A 27 -8.29 -1.12 9.11
C GLY A 27 -8.95 -1.49 10.44
N ARG A 28 -8.60 -2.65 11.02
CA ARG A 28 -9.13 -3.08 12.34
C ARG A 28 -8.79 -2.10 13.45
N HIS A 29 -7.58 -1.53 13.43
CA HIS A 29 -7.19 -0.54 14.42
C HIS A 29 -7.94 0.79 14.20
N LEU A 30 -7.99 1.26 12.95
CA LEU A 30 -8.71 2.49 12.57
C LEU A 30 -10.19 2.48 12.94
N GLU A 31 -10.88 1.33 12.84
CA GLU A 31 -12.28 1.20 13.29
C GLU A 31 -12.47 1.56 14.78
N THR A 32 -11.44 1.37 15.60
CA THR A 32 -11.50 1.62 17.05
C THR A 32 -10.99 2.99 17.48
N VAL A 33 -10.15 3.63 16.66
CA VAL A 33 -9.48 4.90 16.97
C VAL A 33 -10.48 6.03 17.31
N PRO A 34 -11.57 6.29 16.55
CA PRO A 34 -12.52 7.35 16.87
C PRO A 34 -13.17 7.19 18.26
N ALA A 35 -13.52 5.96 18.63
CA ALA A 35 -14.14 5.68 19.92
C ALA A 35 -13.14 5.80 21.09
N LEU A 36 -11.89 5.39 20.88
CA LEU A 36 -10.80 5.56 21.85
C LEU A 36 -10.42 7.02 22.04
N PHE A 37 -10.41 7.80 20.96
CA PHE A 37 -10.17 9.24 21.00
C PHE A 37 -11.19 9.95 21.89
N VAL A 38 -12.48 9.73 21.63
CA VAL A 38 -13.58 10.26 22.46
C VAL A 38 -13.45 9.87 23.93
N ALA A 39 -13.08 8.63 24.21
CA ALA A 39 -12.88 8.15 25.57
C ALA A 39 -11.65 8.75 26.27
N ALA A 40 -10.67 9.25 25.51
CA ALA A 40 -9.44 9.85 26.00
C ALA A 40 -9.52 11.38 26.14
N THR A 41 -10.34 12.06 25.33
CA THR A 41 -10.31 13.54 25.20
C THR A 41 -11.57 14.26 25.66
N GLU A 42 -12.74 13.63 25.68
CA GLU A 42 -13.98 14.30 26.07
C GLU A 42 -14.29 14.14 27.57
N ASP A 43 -14.55 15.26 28.25
CA ASP A 43 -15.12 15.28 29.59
C ASP A 43 -16.51 14.60 29.62
N VAL A 44 -16.86 14.04 30.79
CA VAL A 44 -18.08 13.27 30.97
C VAL A 44 -19.31 14.18 30.94
N ASP A 45 -20.01 14.23 29.80
CA ASP A 45 -21.38 14.74 29.81
C ASP A 45 -22.33 13.66 30.37
N THR A 46 -22.58 13.76 31.68
CA THR A 46 -23.34 12.76 32.44
C THR A 46 -24.80 12.62 32.02
N GLU A 47 -25.37 13.60 31.29
CA GLU A 47 -26.77 13.56 30.86
C GLU A 47 -26.96 12.71 29.60
N GLU A 48 -26.08 12.84 28.60
CA GLU A 48 -26.18 12.08 27.35
C GLU A 48 -25.87 10.59 27.58
N ALA A 49 -24.91 10.27 28.45
CA ALA A 49 -24.55 8.91 28.83
C ALA A 49 -25.71 8.13 29.49
N ARG A 50 -26.67 8.83 30.11
CA ARG A 50 -27.87 8.25 30.72
C ARG A 50 -29.04 8.11 29.75
N GLY A 51 -28.87 8.46 28.48
CA GLY A 51 -29.93 8.38 27.45
C GLY A 51 -30.52 6.97 27.25
N TRP A 52 -29.79 5.92 27.63
CA TRP A 52 -30.31 4.54 27.62
C TRP A 52 -31.45 4.31 28.64
N ARG A 53 -31.54 5.13 29.69
CA ARG A 53 -32.58 5.06 30.72
C ARG A 53 -33.92 5.62 30.23
N THR A 54 -33.90 6.53 29.26
CA THR A 54 -35.09 7.21 28.73
C THR A 54 -35.53 6.67 27.36
N LYS A 55 -34.62 6.08 26.58
CA LYS A 55 -34.92 5.46 25.28
C LYS A 55 -35.25 3.98 25.45
N ASP A 56 -36.38 3.53 24.89
CA ASP A 56 -36.79 2.12 24.92
C ASP A 56 -35.99 1.26 23.92
N GLY A 57 -34.71 1.04 24.25
CA GLY A 57 -33.72 0.35 23.41
C GLY A 57 -33.25 -1.00 23.95
N VAL A 58 -32.27 -1.61 23.28
CA VAL A 58 -31.68 -2.90 23.69
C VAL A 58 -31.11 -2.83 25.12
N ALA A 59 -30.37 -1.77 25.45
CA ALA A 59 -29.81 -1.55 26.78
C ALA A 59 -30.88 -1.49 27.89
N SER A 60 -31.96 -0.73 27.68
CA SER A 60 -33.11 -0.64 28.61
C SER A 60 -33.78 -2.01 28.82
N ARG A 61 -34.00 -2.77 27.73
CA ARG A 61 -34.59 -4.11 27.80
C ARG A 61 -33.71 -5.09 28.57
N VAL A 62 -32.40 -5.10 28.30
CA VAL A 62 -31.44 -5.97 29.00
C VAL A 62 -31.42 -5.65 30.50
N MET A 63 -31.39 -4.37 30.87
CA MET A 63 -31.42 -3.94 32.27
C MET A 63 -32.74 -4.25 32.99
N ARG A 64 -33.87 -4.26 32.28
CA ARG A 64 -35.15 -4.75 32.83
C ARG A 64 -35.16 -6.25 33.10
N THR A 65 -34.51 -7.03 32.24
CA THR A 65 -34.50 -8.50 32.36
C THR A 65 -33.43 -9.02 33.33
N ALA A 66 -32.29 -8.34 33.42
CA ALA A 66 -31.15 -8.75 34.24
C ALA A 66 -30.44 -7.51 34.81
N PRO A 67 -30.99 -6.88 35.86
CA PRO A 67 -30.37 -5.72 36.48
C PRO A 67 -29.03 -6.13 37.09
N SER A 68 -27.96 -5.47 36.64
CA SER A 68 -26.60 -5.68 37.14
C SER A 68 -25.97 -4.34 37.44
N PRO A 69 -25.50 -4.10 38.68
CA PRO A 69 -24.82 -2.84 39.02
C PRO A 69 -23.59 -2.57 38.13
N ARG A 70 -22.92 -3.63 37.67
CA ARG A 70 -21.77 -3.53 36.77
C ARG A 70 -22.19 -3.16 35.35
N LEU A 71 -23.31 -3.71 34.86
CA LEU A 71 -23.84 -3.36 33.55
C LEU A 71 -24.45 -1.95 33.57
N GLU A 72 -25.11 -1.56 34.66
CA GLU A 72 -25.63 -0.21 34.87
C GLU A 72 -24.50 0.81 34.86
N ALA A 73 -23.43 0.59 35.64
CA ALA A 73 -22.25 1.45 35.62
C ALA A 73 -21.55 1.47 34.24
N PHE A 74 -21.58 0.36 33.50
CA PHE A 74 -21.06 0.31 32.13
C PHE A 74 -21.96 1.06 31.14
N LEU A 75 -23.28 1.04 31.29
CA LEU A 75 -24.20 1.75 30.41
C LEU A 75 -24.26 3.25 30.74
N ASP A 76 -24.19 3.61 32.02
CA ASP A 76 -24.11 4.98 32.50
C ASP A 76 -22.75 5.64 32.19
N GLY A 77 -21.69 4.84 32.05
CA GLY A 77 -20.36 5.32 31.69
C GLY A 77 -19.96 5.07 30.24
N GLY A 78 -20.59 4.14 29.53
CA GLY A 78 -20.17 3.68 28.20
C GLY A 78 -18.68 3.31 28.12
N CYS A 79 -18.04 3.70 27.02
CA CYS A 79 -16.58 3.65 26.86
C CYS A 79 -15.82 4.60 27.82
N LYS A 80 -16.53 5.42 28.60
CA LYS A 80 -15.99 6.37 29.59
C LYS A 80 -16.07 5.82 31.03
N HIS A 81 -16.34 4.52 31.24
CA HIS A 81 -16.18 3.89 32.55
C HIS A 81 -14.74 4.14 33.07
N PRO A 82 -14.50 4.43 34.37
CA PRO A 82 -13.18 4.86 34.88
C PRO A 82 -12.03 3.88 34.55
N SER A 83 -12.32 2.59 34.45
CA SER A 83 -11.32 1.56 34.06
C SER A 83 -10.98 1.56 32.57
N ILE A 84 -11.86 2.10 31.72
CA ILE A 84 -11.66 2.25 30.28
C ILE A 84 -11.04 3.61 30.02
N ALA A 85 -11.59 4.69 30.58
CA ALA A 85 -11.04 6.04 30.47
C ALA A 85 -9.59 6.13 30.94
N SER A 86 -9.23 5.47 32.05
CA SER A 86 -7.83 5.45 32.53
C SER A 86 -6.86 4.70 31.61
N LYS A 87 -7.35 3.81 30.73
CA LYS A 87 -6.56 3.05 29.76
C LYS A 87 -6.71 3.55 28.33
N ALA A 88 -7.67 4.44 28.08
CA ALA A 88 -8.02 4.91 26.75
C ALA A 88 -6.87 5.67 26.08
N PRO A 89 -6.11 6.54 26.77
CA PRO A 89 -4.95 7.19 26.15
C PRO A 89 -3.91 6.20 25.63
N GLN A 90 -3.51 5.21 26.46
CA GLN A 90 -2.54 4.22 26.03
C GLN A 90 -3.07 3.36 24.87
N LYS A 91 -4.32 2.90 24.96
CA LYS A 91 -4.94 2.11 23.89
C LYS A 91 -5.07 2.89 22.59
N LEU A 92 -5.31 4.20 22.67
CA LEU A 92 -5.36 5.08 21.52
C LEU A 92 -3.98 5.17 20.87
N THR A 93 -2.93 5.41 21.66
CA THR A 93 -1.54 5.42 21.17
C THR A 93 -1.17 4.09 20.54
N ASP A 94 -1.43 2.96 21.21
CA ASP A 94 -1.14 1.62 20.70
C ASP A 94 -1.86 1.35 19.36
N ALA A 95 -3.12 1.80 19.24
CA ALA A 95 -3.89 1.67 18.00
C ALA A 95 -3.32 2.56 16.88
N ILE A 96 -2.96 3.81 17.18
CA ILE A 96 -2.32 4.72 16.22
C ILE A 96 -0.99 4.15 15.74
N ASP A 97 -0.13 3.69 16.65
CA ASP A 97 1.16 3.09 16.30
C ASP A 97 0.98 1.87 15.39
N ALA A 98 -0.02 1.04 15.66
CA ALA A 98 -0.33 -0.11 14.83
C ALA A 98 -0.80 0.29 13.41
N VAL A 99 -1.60 1.36 13.27
CA VAL A 99 -1.99 1.90 11.96
C VAL A 99 -0.78 2.45 11.21
N VAL A 100 0.11 3.18 11.90
CA VAL A 100 1.34 3.72 11.32
C VAL A 100 2.25 2.59 10.82
N VAL A 101 2.42 1.52 11.61
CA VAL A 101 3.18 0.33 11.21
C VAL A 101 2.54 -0.36 10.00
N ALA A 102 1.21 -0.49 9.98
CA ALA A 102 0.49 -1.05 8.84
C ALA A 102 0.70 -0.21 7.57
N ALA A 103 0.58 1.12 7.65
CA ALA A 103 0.79 2.03 6.54
C ALA A 103 2.22 1.92 5.97
N ARG A 104 3.24 1.93 6.85
CA ARG A 104 4.64 1.73 6.45
C ARG A 104 4.88 0.36 5.81
N THR A 105 4.17 -0.67 6.27
CA THR A 105 4.26 -2.01 5.67
C THR A 105 3.63 -2.04 4.28
N CYS A 106 2.49 -1.37 4.09
CA CYS A 106 1.87 -1.19 2.77
C CYS A 106 2.81 -0.44 1.81
N GLU A 107 3.39 0.67 2.27
CA GLU A 107 4.34 1.46 1.47
C GLU A 107 5.59 0.65 1.10
N GLY A 108 6.17 -0.07 2.06
CA GLY A 108 7.31 -0.94 1.79
C GLY A 108 6.97 -2.04 0.79
N ALA A 109 5.79 -2.65 0.89
CA ALA A 109 5.33 -3.65 -0.06
C ALA A 109 5.13 -3.08 -1.48
N ALA A 110 4.61 -1.86 -1.61
CA ALA A 110 4.45 -1.18 -2.89
C ALA A 110 5.81 -0.90 -3.56
N LYS A 111 6.77 -0.32 -2.84
CA LYS A 111 8.14 -0.07 -3.33
C LYS A 111 8.87 -1.36 -3.73
N GLU A 112 8.73 -2.41 -2.92
CA GLU A 112 9.28 -3.72 -3.26
C GLU A 112 8.60 -4.33 -4.50
N ALA A 113 7.31 -4.05 -4.72
CA ALA A 113 6.55 -4.55 -5.86
C ALA A 113 6.96 -3.84 -7.16
N GLU A 114 7.20 -2.53 -7.12
CA GLU A 114 7.81 -1.78 -8.23
C GLU A 114 9.15 -2.39 -8.65
N SER A 115 10.05 -2.62 -7.68
CA SER A 115 11.34 -3.28 -7.95
C SER A 115 11.18 -4.70 -8.51
N ALA A 116 10.17 -5.45 -8.07
CA ALA A 116 9.89 -6.79 -8.57
C ALA A 116 9.29 -6.78 -9.99
N LEU A 117 8.49 -5.76 -10.33
CA LEU A 117 7.98 -5.54 -11.67
C LEU A 117 9.10 -5.21 -12.65
N ASP A 118 10.02 -4.32 -12.27
CA ASP A 118 11.20 -4.00 -13.09
C ASP A 118 12.06 -5.24 -13.34
N ALA A 119 12.27 -6.06 -12.31
CA ALA A 119 12.97 -7.33 -12.44
C ALA A 119 12.23 -8.31 -13.38
N PHE A 120 10.90 -8.34 -13.32
CA PHE A 120 10.08 -9.18 -14.21
C PHE A 120 10.16 -8.72 -15.67
N ILE A 121 10.07 -7.41 -15.92
CA ILE A 121 10.25 -6.80 -17.24
C ILE A 121 11.65 -7.15 -17.79
N ALA A 122 12.70 -6.96 -16.97
CA ALA A 122 14.08 -7.26 -17.37
C ALA A 122 14.27 -8.76 -17.71
N ALA A 123 13.68 -9.67 -16.93
CA ALA A 123 13.72 -11.11 -17.20
C ALA A 123 13.06 -11.47 -18.55
N CYS A 124 11.99 -10.77 -18.91
CA CYS A 124 11.29 -10.95 -20.19
C CYS A 124 12.09 -10.38 -21.38
N SER A 125 12.78 -9.26 -21.18
CA SER A 125 13.56 -8.56 -22.23
C SER A 125 14.88 -9.28 -22.59
N LEU A 126 15.54 -9.93 -21.63
CA LEU A 126 16.89 -10.50 -21.81
C LEU A 126 16.94 -11.86 -22.55
N SER A 127 15.80 -12.49 -22.86
CA SER A 127 15.79 -13.86 -23.40
C SER A 127 16.36 -14.03 -24.81
N GLN A 128 16.70 -12.93 -25.52
CA GLN A 128 17.34 -12.97 -26.85
C GLN A 128 18.87 -12.83 -26.88
N GLY A 129 19.54 -12.51 -25.75
CA GLY A 129 20.96 -12.14 -25.77
C GLY A 129 22.00 -13.26 -25.88
N ARG A 130 21.62 -14.55 -25.83
CA ARG A 130 22.61 -15.66 -25.66
C ARG A 130 22.65 -16.73 -26.75
N GLY A 131 22.08 -16.49 -27.93
CA GLY A 131 22.14 -17.47 -29.01
C GLY A 131 21.83 -16.88 -30.38
N GLY A 132 22.84 -16.33 -31.05
CA GLY A 132 22.69 -15.81 -32.41
C GLY A 132 23.91 -15.06 -32.92
N THR A 133 25.05 -15.75 -33.07
CA THR A 133 26.14 -15.25 -33.91
C THR A 133 25.70 -15.29 -35.38
N LEU A 134 25.23 -14.16 -35.90
CA LEU A 134 25.17 -13.90 -37.34
C LEU A 134 26.42 -13.10 -37.73
N PRO A 135 27.10 -13.46 -38.83
CA PRO A 135 28.37 -12.86 -39.21
C PRO A 135 28.15 -11.46 -39.80
N SER A 136 28.97 -10.51 -39.34
CA SER A 136 29.04 -9.16 -39.91
C SER A 136 29.45 -9.21 -41.40
N PRO A 137 28.77 -8.48 -42.30
CA PRO A 137 29.27 -8.28 -43.66
C PRO A 137 30.41 -7.23 -43.69
N PRO A 138 31.28 -7.26 -44.72
CA PRO A 138 32.62 -6.66 -44.67
C PRO A 138 32.63 -5.16 -44.96
N SER A 139 33.58 -4.48 -44.31
CA SER A 139 33.90 -3.06 -44.44
C SER A 139 34.53 -2.67 -45.78
N ARG A 140 34.30 -1.43 -46.24
CA ARG A 140 35.17 -0.66 -47.16
C ARG A 140 34.90 0.87 -47.04
N PRO A 141 35.81 1.76 -47.47
CA PRO A 141 36.54 2.64 -46.53
C PRO A 141 36.44 4.16 -46.78
N LEU A 142 36.82 4.92 -45.73
CA LEU A 142 37.53 6.21 -45.65
C LEU A 142 37.26 7.34 -46.67
N SER A 143 36.79 8.49 -46.14
CA SER A 143 37.25 9.86 -46.47
C SER A 143 36.90 10.79 -45.29
N GLU A 144 37.88 11.13 -44.45
CA GLU A 144 38.56 12.45 -44.36
C GLU A 144 38.05 13.30 -43.17
N GLU A 145 38.86 13.36 -42.10
CA GLU A 145 38.79 14.40 -41.05
C GLU A 145 39.36 15.74 -41.58
N PRO A 146 39.22 16.87 -40.85
CA PRO A 146 40.26 17.16 -39.86
C PRO A 146 39.81 17.91 -38.57
N THR A 147 40.37 17.47 -37.42
CA THR A 147 40.90 18.24 -36.25
C THR A 147 39.99 19.27 -35.53
N ARG A 148 39.92 19.42 -34.20
CA ARG A 148 40.79 19.15 -33.03
C ARG A 148 39.93 19.52 -31.79
N ASP A 149 40.03 18.84 -30.66
CA ASP A 149 40.74 19.30 -29.44
C ASP A 149 40.36 18.43 -28.22
N VAL A 150 41.31 18.33 -27.29
CA VAL A 150 41.38 17.36 -26.19
C VAL A 150 40.68 17.91 -24.94
N GLY A 151 39.72 17.16 -24.41
CA GLY A 151 39.14 17.39 -23.08
C GLY A 151 38.70 16.08 -22.46
N ALA A 152 39.47 15.58 -21.50
CA ALA A 152 39.23 14.32 -20.81
C ALA A 152 37.89 14.34 -20.05
N SER A 153 37.05 13.35 -20.29
CA SER A 153 36.10 12.81 -19.32
C SER A 153 35.73 11.38 -19.74
N ASN A 154 35.78 10.46 -18.77
CA ASN A 154 35.41 9.06 -18.92
C ASN A 154 34.07 8.91 -19.65
N PRO A 155 33.92 7.93 -20.56
CA PRO A 155 32.59 7.46 -20.93
C PRO A 155 32.03 6.66 -19.75
N SER A 156 31.08 7.25 -19.03
CA SER A 156 30.10 6.49 -18.27
C SER A 156 29.37 5.54 -19.23
N PRO A 157 28.98 4.33 -18.80
CA PRO A 157 28.26 3.42 -19.67
C PRO A 157 26.90 4.02 -20.01
N GLU A 158 26.72 4.41 -21.27
CA GLU A 158 25.42 4.66 -21.87
C GLU A 158 24.63 3.35 -21.80
N GLY A 159 23.56 3.35 -21.00
CA GLY A 159 22.72 2.18 -20.83
C GLY A 159 21.72 2.30 -19.69
N ALA A 160 20.82 3.28 -19.75
CA ALA A 160 19.55 3.21 -19.02
C ALA A 160 18.50 4.15 -19.66
N ALA A 161 17.69 3.54 -20.53
CA ALA A 161 16.32 3.88 -20.90
C ALA A 161 15.95 5.34 -21.20
N THR A 162 15.95 5.70 -22.48
CA THR A 162 14.91 6.58 -23.04
C THR A 162 13.54 5.98 -22.72
N GLY A 163 12.63 6.77 -22.14
CA GLY A 163 11.29 6.37 -21.67
C GLY A 163 10.33 5.81 -22.73
N GLY A 164 10.63 4.62 -23.25
CA GLY A 164 9.71 3.79 -24.02
C GLY A 164 8.84 2.94 -23.11
N HIS A 165 7.65 2.59 -23.56
CA HIS A 165 6.74 1.70 -22.84
C HIS A 165 7.39 0.31 -22.73
N TRP A 166 7.23 -0.41 -21.62
CA TRP A 166 7.91 -1.70 -21.40
C TRP A 166 7.62 -2.72 -22.52
N MET A 167 6.49 -2.60 -23.21
CA MET A 167 6.17 -3.43 -24.39
C MET A 167 7.20 -3.34 -25.50
N ASP A 168 7.83 -2.18 -25.68
CA ASP A 168 8.84 -1.98 -26.72
C ASP A 168 10.14 -2.73 -26.38
N ALA A 169 10.35 -3.03 -25.09
CA ALA A 169 11.53 -3.74 -24.61
C ALA A 169 11.37 -5.28 -24.64
N VAL A 170 10.14 -5.80 -24.62
CA VAL A 170 9.87 -7.24 -24.54
C VAL A 170 9.64 -7.84 -25.94
N PRO A 171 10.43 -8.85 -26.37
CA PRO A 171 10.24 -9.46 -27.69
C PRO A 171 8.84 -10.07 -27.86
N THR A 172 8.23 -9.89 -29.03
CA THR A 172 6.86 -10.40 -29.33
C THR A 172 6.71 -11.89 -29.07
N ALA A 173 7.74 -12.70 -29.36
CA ALA A 173 7.70 -14.14 -29.07
C ALA A 173 7.62 -14.45 -27.56
N VAL A 174 8.19 -13.60 -26.71
CA VAL A 174 8.12 -13.72 -25.25
C VAL A 174 6.73 -13.33 -24.76
N LEU A 175 6.16 -12.23 -25.29
CA LEU A 175 4.81 -11.76 -24.93
C LEU A 175 3.75 -12.86 -25.03
N PHE A 176 3.78 -13.66 -26.10
CA PHE A 176 2.83 -14.76 -26.31
C PHE A 176 3.16 -16.06 -25.56
N THR A 177 4.23 -16.08 -24.75
CA THR A 177 4.57 -17.26 -23.94
C THR A 177 3.56 -17.42 -22.82
N ARG A 178 2.96 -18.61 -22.69
CA ARG A 178 2.01 -18.93 -21.62
C ARG A 178 2.74 -19.38 -20.35
N VAL A 179 2.32 -18.83 -19.23
CA VAL A 179 2.90 -19.09 -17.92
C VAL A 179 2.00 -20.06 -17.14
N PRO A 180 2.48 -21.25 -16.73
CA PRO A 180 1.70 -22.19 -15.94
C PRO A 180 1.67 -21.77 -14.45
N TRP A 181 1.19 -20.56 -14.16
CA TRP A 181 1.08 -19.96 -12.83
C TRP A 181 -0.21 -19.13 -12.75
N GLY A 182 -0.82 -19.04 -11.56
CA GLY A 182 -2.09 -18.36 -11.33
C GLY A 182 -3.35 -19.12 -11.73
N ASP A 183 -4.50 -18.54 -11.40
CA ASP A 183 -5.84 -18.97 -11.81
C ASP A 183 -6.56 -17.81 -12.55
N PRO A 184 -7.05 -17.99 -13.80
CA PRO A 184 -6.88 -19.18 -14.64
C PRO A 184 -5.41 -19.44 -14.98
N PRO A 185 -4.98 -20.72 -14.99
CA PRO A 185 -3.63 -21.06 -15.38
C PRO A 185 -3.41 -20.75 -16.86
N HIS A 186 -2.16 -20.45 -17.22
CA HIS A 186 -1.71 -20.22 -18.60
C HIS A 186 -2.00 -18.83 -19.21
N ARG A 187 -2.09 -17.79 -18.38
CA ARG A 187 -1.99 -16.40 -18.87
C ARG A 187 -0.68 -16.19 -19.64
N THR A 188 -0.74 -15.34 -20.66
CA THR A 188 0.46 -14.94 -21.41
C THR A 188 1.33 -14.00 -20.59
N ILE A 189 2.60 -13.83 -20.98
CA ILE A 189 3.48 -12.83 -20.38
C ILE A 189 2.93 -11.42 -20.55
N GLU A 190 2.33 -11.13 -21.71
CA GLU A 190 1.64 -9.86 -21.94
C GLU A 190 0.52 -9.62 -20.92
N GLU A 191 -0.35 -10.61 -20.70
CA GLU A 191 -1.45 -10.51 -19.73
C GLU A 191 -0.94 -10.30 -18.30
N TRP A 192 0.16 -10.99 -17.93
CA TRP A 192 0.79 -10.81 -16.62
C TRP A 192 1.42 -9.44 -16.46
N LEU A 193 2.14 -8.93 -17.47
CA LEU A 193 2.78 -7.63 -17.40
C LEU A 193 1.73 -6.52 -17.27
N TRP A 194 0.64 -6.57 -18.04
CA TRP A 194 -0.48 -5.64 -17.87
C TRP A 194 -1.09 -5.67 -16.47
N LEU A 195 -1.37 -6.87 -15.97
CA LEU A 195 -1.96 -7.05 -14.66
C LEU A 195 -1.04 -6.56 -13.54
N CYS A 196 0.24 -6.90 -13.60
CA CYS A 196 1.23 -6.47 -12.61
C CYS A 196 1.46 -4.96 -12.66
N THR A 197 1.59 -4.34 -13.84
CA THR A 197 1.71 -2.89 -13.98
C THR A 197 0.50 -2.17 -13.36
N ALA A 198 -0.71 -2.55 -13.74
CA ALA A 198 -1.92 -1.92 -13.21
C ALA A 198 -2.03 -2.07 -11.68
N VAL A 199 -1.70 -3.23 -11.13
CA VAL A 199 -1.73 -3.44 -9.68
C VAL A 199 -0.64 -2.66 -8.97
N VAL A 200 0.59 -2.64 -9.47
CA VAL A 200 1.71 -1.92 -8.83
C VAL A 200 1.46 -0.40 -8.83
N GLU A 201 0.98 0.16 -9.94
CA GLU A 201 0.61 1.58 -10.01
C GLU A 201 -0.49 1.92 -9.00
N ALA A 202 -1.53 1.08 -8.90
CA ALA A 202 -2.59 1.25 -7.90
C ALA A 202 -2.09 1.14 -6.46
N LEU A 203 -1.12 0.25 -6.18
CA LEU A 203 -0.53 0.08 -4.86
C LEU A 203 0.31 1.29 -4.43
N ASP A 204 0.97 1.96 -5.36
CA ASP A 204 1.74 3.18 -5.07
C ASP A 204 0.80 4.34 -4.69
N GLU A 205 -0.26 4.56 -5.47
CA GLU A 205 -1.30 5.55 -5.16
C GLU A 205 -1.99 5.27 -3.82
N GLU A 206 -2.34 4.00 -3.55
CA GLU A 206 -2.89 3.62 -2.24
C GLU A 206 -1.87 3.81 -1.10
N ALA A 207 -0.58 3.55 -1.33
CA ALA A 207 0.45 3.77 -0.33
C ALA A 207 0.56 5.25 0.05
N ALA A 208 0.41 6.17 -0.91
CA ALA A 208 0.35 7.60 -0.64
C ALA A 208 -0.86 7.95 0.26
N VAL A 209 -2.03 7.36 0.01
CA VAL A 209 -3.21 7.53 0.88
C VAL A 209 -2.94 6.99 2.30
N LYS A 210 -2.36 5.79 2.43
CA LYS A 210 -2.09 5.20 3.75
C LYS A 210 -1.04 6.02 4.51
N ARG A 211 -0.04 6.57 3.82
CA ARG A 211 0.95 7.48 4.39
C ARG A 211 0.27 8.74 4.91
N GLY A 212 -0.58 9.39 4.12
CA GLY A 212 -1.33 10.58 4.56
C GLY A 212 -2.19 10.33 5.80
N VAL A 213 -2.83 9.15 5.91
CA VAL A 213 -3.55 8.75 7.14
C VAL A 213 -2.58 8.57 8.31
N ALA A 214 -1.45 7.90 8.12
CA ALA A 214 -0.46 7.67 9.16
C ALA A 214 0.18 8.99 9.65
N ASP A 215 0.48 9.91 8.75
CA ASP A 215 1.05 11.23 9.06
C ASP A 215 0.05 12.03 9.89
N TYR A 216 -1.22 12.09 9.46
CA TYR A 216 -2.28 12.74 10.24
C TYR A 216 -2.44 12.15 11.64
N LEU A 217 -2.42 10.83 11.77
CA LEU A 217 -2.58 10.16 13.07
C LEU A 217 -1.37 10.32 13.99
N SER A 218 -0.16 10.23 13.43
CA SER A 218 1.08 10.28 14.19
C SER A 218 1.40 11.69 14.68
N GLN A 219 0.83 12.73 14.03
CA GLN A 219 1.09 14.13 14.34
C GLN A 219 2.60 14.46 14.30
N LEU A 220 3.40 13.61 13.64
CA LEU A 220 4.80 13.84 13.41
C LEU A 220 4.93 14.90 12.30
N PRO A 221 5.86 15.86 12.41
CA PRO A 221 6.16 16.76 11.31
C PRO A 221 6.58 15.91 10.11
N GLY A 222 5.87 16.04 8.99
CA GLY A 222 6.14 15.25 7.79
C GLY A 222 7.58 15.42 7.33
N GLU A 223 8.22 14.35 6.87
CA GLU A 223 9.62 14.36 6.37
C GLU A 223 9.81 15.13 5.04
N GLY A 224 8.88 16.02 4.67
CA GLY A 224 8.79 16.61 3.33
C GLY A 224 8.70 18.13 3.21
N GLU A 225 8.65 18.89 4.31
CA GLU A 225 8.61 20.36 4.25
C GLU A 225 9.95 20.95 4.70
N GLU A 226 10.95 20.85 3.82
CA GLU A 226 12.09 21.79 3.79
C GLU A 226 11.62 23.15 3.25
N ASP A 227 10.58 23.75 3.81
CA ASP A 227 10.21 25.14 3.50
C ASP A 227 9.41 25.72 4.67
N GLY A 228 10.13 26.17 5.70
CA GLY A 228 9.96 27.47 6.37
C GLY A 228 8.59 28.00 6.83
N GLU A 229 7.51 27.25 6.77
CA GLU A 229 6.24 27.56 7.43
C GLU A 229 6.06 26.59 8.60
N ASP A 230 5.95 27.14 9.82
CA ASP A 230 5.46 26.42 10.99
C ASP A 230 3.99 26.02 10.73
N THR A 231 3.78 25.02 9.88
CA THR A 231 2.46 24.43 9.65
C THR A 231 2.14 23.64 10.93
N GLU A 232 1.49 24.29 11.89
CA GLU A 232 1.01 23.63 13.10
C GLU A 232 0.22 22.38 12.69
N ALA A 233 0.63 21.22 13.21
CA ALA A 233 -0.02 19.96 12.91
C ALA A 233 -1.52 20.08 13.21
N GLU A 234 -2.34 19.78 12.22
CA GLU A 234 -3.78 19.93 12.36
C GLU A 234 -4.29 19.03 13.49
N PRO A 235 -5.06 19.56 14.45
CA PRO A 235 -5.50 18.79 15.60
C PRO A 235 -6.32 17.57 15.19
N LEU A 236 -6.16 16.50 15.96
CA LEU A 236 -6.99 15.31 15.84
C LEU A 236 -8.45 15.67 16.19
N THR A 237 -9.37 15.45 15.25
CA THR A 237 -10.82 15.57 15.49
C THR A 237 -11.52 14.25 15.22
N ARG A 238 -12.63 14.00 15.93
CA ARG A 238 -13.39 12.76 15.77
C ARG A 238 -13.86 12.57 14.32
N GLU A 239 -14.34 13.65 13.69
CA GLU A 239 -14.84 13.60 12.30
C GLU A 239 -13.73 13.20 11.33
N LYS A 240 -12.52 13.75 11.49
CA LYS A 240 -11.38 13.41 10.62
C LYS A 240 -10.88 12.01 10.88
N LEU A 241 -10.81 11.55 12.13
CA LEU A 241 -10.46 10.18 12.46
C LEU A 241 -11.43 9.16 11.83
N GLN A 242 -12.73 9.49 11.82
CA GLN A 242 -13.73 8.68 11.13
C GLN A 242 -13.52 8.71 9.60
N GLY A 243 -13.25 9.89 9.03
CA GLY A 243 -12.89 10.03 7.62
C GLY A 243 -11.64 9.23 7.24
N CYS A 244 -10.62 9.17 8.09
CA CYS A 244 -9.43 8.33 7.90
C CYS A 244 -9.80 6.84 7.83
N ALA A 245 -10.67 6.35 8.70
CA ALA A 245 -11.13 4.96 8.68
C ALA A 245 -11.92 4.65 7.39
N GLU A 246 -12.78 5.57 6.97
CA GLU A 246 -13.57 5.45 5.74
C GLU A 246 -12.66 5.41 4.50
N VAL A 247 -11.77 6.38 4.33
CA VAL A 247 -10.82 6.45 3.22
C VAL A 247 -9.89 5.24 3.21
N TRP A 248 -9.44 4.78 4.39
CA TRP A 248 -8.62 3.58 4.49
C TRP A 248 -9.32 2.37 3.88
N GLY A 249 -10.60 2.15 4.22
CA GLY A 249 -11.38 0.99 3.78
C GLY A 249 -11.96 1.08 2.36
N MET A 250 -12.02 2.26 1.75
CA MET A 250 -12.54 2.44 0.39
C MET A 250 -11.62 1.86 -0.69
N GLU A 251 -10.29 1.88 -0.47
CA GLU A 251 -9.30 1.47 -1.48
C GLU A 251 -9.55 2.13 -2.86
N PRO A 252 -9.66 3.47 -2.93
CA PRO A 252 -10.16 4.18 -4.11
C PRO A 252 -9.43 3.90 -5.42
N PHE A 253 -8.14 3.54 -5.38
CA PHE A 253 -7.33 3.31 -6.57
C PHE A 253 -7.21 1.82 -6.92
N LEU A 254 -7.62 0.92 -6.02
CA LEU A 254 -7.37 -0.50 -6.17
C LEU A 254 -8.55 -1.21 -6.85
N ASP A 255 -8.33 -1.72 -8.06
CA ASP A 255 -9.23 -2.71 -8.65
C ASP A 255 -9.08 -4.04 -7.88
N ARG A 256 -10.11 -4.38 -7.10
CA ARG A 256 -10.11 -5.57 -6.24
C ARG A 256 -10.00 -6.88 -7.02
N ASP A 257 -10.50 -6.96 -8.24
CA ASP A 257 -10.48 -8.20 -9.02
C ASP A 257 -9.09 -8.44 -9.58
N LEU A 258 -8.45 -7.40 -10.14
CA LEU A 258 -7.06 -7.47 -10.60
C LEU A 258 -6.10 -7.76 -9.44
N PHE A 259 -6.27 -7.04 -8.33
CA PHE A 259 -5.44 -7.23 -7.15
C PHE A 259 -5.58 -8.64 -6.56
N ASN A 260 -6.81 -9.15 -6.41
CA ASN A 260 -7.01 -10.50 -5.91
C ASN A 260 -6.51 -11.58 -6.87
N THR A 261 -6.53 -11.31 -8.18
CA THR A 261 -5.91 -12.21 -9.16
C THR A 261 -4.41 -12.32 -8.89
N LEU A 262 -3.70 -11.20 -8.66
CA LEU A 262 -2.26 -11.23 -8.35
C LEU A 262 -1.98 -11.84 -6.97
N ALA A 263 -2.66 -11.36 -5.93
CA ALA A 263 -2.42 -11.71 -4.52
C ALA A 263 -2.78 -13.16 -4.17
N ASN A 264 -3.47 -13.88 -5.05
CA ASN A 264 -3.83 -15.28 -4.87
C ASN A 264 -3.23 -16.19 -5.95
N ALA A 265 -2.47 -15.68 -6.91
CA ALA A 265 -1.95 -16.49 -8.01
C ALA A 265 -0.95 -17.60 -7.59
N GLY A 266 -0.33 -17.46 -6.41
CA GLY A 266 0.54 -18.48 -5.81
C GLY A 266 -0.16 -19.47 -4.88
N LYS A 267 -1.49 -19.38 -4.72
CA LYS A 267 -2.29 -20.19 -3.78
C LYS A 267 -3.16 -21.21 -4.53
#